data_AF-M5VHI8-F1
#
_entry.id   AF-M5VHI8-F1
#
_cell.length_a   1.000
_cell.length_b   1.000
_cell.length_c   1.000
_cell.angle_alpha   90.00
_cell.angle_beta   90.00
_cell.angle_gamma   90.00
#
_symmetry.space_group_name_H-M   'P 1'
#
loop_
_entity.id
_entity.type
_entity.pdbx_description
1 polymer ?
#
loop_
_entity_poly.entity_id
_entity_poly.type
_entity_poly.pdbx_seq_one_letter_code
_entity_poly.pdbx_strand_id
1 'polypeptide(L)'
;MNSVNISANFPPPFETSSIFSGLTGNRPIVKNESMFVSRLSRFGLSVFFLVGCSYSVSQNLILLYLKDQAARTCPSFGTGSYTKNELPTFSTNLECSRKELPLFIQPIRDIEDGNGLETIYCNRRETPSGKRIELNLVFQDERHPSVWKDKIYRFYRGFKYGRYKDIETIRLQFSKTEELSTIHLKNVYSGKQKFAEDPVYHFDSVLKPEQLMKENQKNILFINTWNHMLSEKDFNPELSKKKLDSVELRTGTREELDLFYSKR
;
A
#
# COMPACT_ATOMS: atom_id res chain seq x y z
N MET A 1 -55.28 4.53 45.58
CA MET A 1 -54.68 5.15 44.39
C MET A 1 -53.59 6.10 44.87
N ASN A 2 -52.32 5.70 44.73
CA ASN A 2 -51.15 6.56 44.93
C ASN A 2 -50.03 5.98 44.05
N SER A 3 -49.69 6.70 42.99
CA SER A 3 -48.58 6.40 42.09
C SER A 3 -47.30 7.02 42.65
N VAL A 4 -46.31 6.19 43.01
CA VAL A 4 -45.00 6.63 43.48
C VAL A 4 -43.98 6.44 42.36
N ASN A 5 -43.27 7.52 42.03
CA ASN A 5 -42.16 7.58 41.08
C ASN A 5 -40.98 6.72 41.55
N ILE A 6 -40.46 5.88 40.65
CA ILE A 6 -39.20 5.15 40.85
C ILE A 6 -38.08 5.97 40.20
N SER A 7 -37.23 6.57 41.04
CA SER A 7 -35.95 7.17 40.64
C SER A 7 -34.84 6.14 40.86
N ALA A 8 -34.16 5.72 39.80
CA ALA A 8 -33.01 4.82 39.89
C ALA A 8 -31.72 5.65 40.04
N ASN A 9 -31.19 5.72 41.25
CA ASN A 9 -29.82 6.19 41.53
C ASN A 9 -28.84 5.05 41.23
N PHE A 10 -27.96 5.22 40.26
CA PHE A 10 -26.81 4.34 40.06
C PHE A 10 -25.61 4.83 40.88
N PRO A 11 -24.93 3.97 41.65
CA PRO A 11 -23.68 4.31 42.32
C PRO A 11 -22.52 4.42 41.32
N PRO A 12 -21.49 5.24 41.58
CA PRO A 12 -20.33 5.36 40.70
C PRO A 12 -19.39 4.15 40.90
N PRO A 13 -18.82 3.54 39.83
CA PRO A 13 -17.77 2.58 40.02
C PRO A 13 -16.38 3.25 39.93
N PHE A 14 -15.73 3.29 41.09
CA PHE A 14 -14.32 3.03 41.35
C PHE A 14 -13.24 3.65 40.44
N GLU A 15 -12.45 4.53 41.05
CA GLU A 15 -11.06 4.78 40.69
C GLU A 15 -10.26 3.47 40.72
N THR A 16 -9.54 3.18 39.63
CA THR A 16 -8.33 2.36 39.69
C THR A 16 -7.21 3.08 38.97
N SER A 17 -6.23 3.49 39.77
CA SER A 17 -4.90 3.85 39.32
C SER A 17 -4.26 2.64 38.64
N SER A 18 -3.78 2.81 37.41
CA SER A 18 -2.74 1.93 36.88
C SER A 18 -1.79 2.72 35.99
N ILE A 19 -0.59 2.86 36.53
CA ILE A 19 0.62 3.24 35.82
C ILE A 19 0.86 2.16 34.75
N PHE A 20 0.77 2.52 33.47
CA PHE A 20 1.31 1.70 32.38
C PHE A 20 2.38 2.52 31.64
N SER A 21 3.57 2.50 32.23
CA SER A 21 4.81 2.75 31.50
C SER A 21 5.28 1.42 30.93
N GLY A 22 5.60 1.39 29.64
CA GLY A 22 6.42 0.34 29.04
C GLY A 22 5.73 -0.54 28.00
N LEU A 23 6.29 -0.50 26.78
CA LEU A 23 6.30 -1.57 25.77
C LEU A 23 5.01 -1.80 24.96
N THR A 24 4.66 -0.87 24.07
CA THR A 24 4.03 -1.25 22.80
C THR A 24 5.09 -1.32 21.71
N GLY A 25 5.64 -2.52 21.53
CA GLY A 25 6.50 -2.84 20.39
C GLY A 25 5.73 -2.70 19.08
N ASN A 26 6.28 -1.92 18.15
CA ASN A 26 5.88 -1.92 16.75
C ASN A 26 6.00 -3.34 16.19
N ARG A 27 4.90 -4.10 16.14
CA ARG A 27 4.87 -5.36 15.39
C ARG A 27 4.71 -5.01 13.90
N PRO A 28 5.69 -5.30 13.04
CA PRO A 28 5.54 -5.09 11.61
C PRO A 28 4.36 -5.91 11.08
N ILE A 29 3.53 -5.29 10.26
CA ILE A 29 2.47 -5.99 9.54
C ILE A 29 3.07 -6.49 8.24
N VAL A 30 3.10 -7.81 8.07
CA VAL A 30 3.42 -8.45 6.78
C VAL A 30 2.16 -8.41 5.92
N LYS A 31 2.21 -7.70 4.79
CA LYS A 31 1.12 -7.65 3.80
C LYS A 31 1.03 -9.01 3.08
N ASN A 32 0.41 -10.02 3.70
CA ASN A 32 0.01 -11.33 3.15
C ASN A 32 1.01 -12.20 2.34
N GLU A 33 2.24 -11.76 2.07
CA GLU A 33 3.22 -12.52 1.28
C GLU A 33 3.73 -13.76 2.03
N SER A 34 3.90 -13.69 3.36
CA SER A 34 4.51 -14.79 4.14
C SER A 34 3.59 -15.99 4.40
N MET A 35 2.28 -15.84 4.21
CA MET A 35 1.37 -16.98 4.32
C MET A 35 1.43 -17.89 3.08
N PHE A 36 1.95 -17.41 1.95
CA PHE A 36 1.98 -18.19 0.73
C PHE A 36 3.08 -19.25 0.73
N VAL A 37 4.28 -18.92 1.23
CA VAL A 37 5.40 -19.88 1.33
C VAL A 37 5.12 -20.98 2.36
N SER A 38 4.49 -20.64 3.48
CA SER A 38 4.14 -21.60 4.54
C SER A 38 2.95 -22.50 4.16
N ARG A 39 1.96 -21.97 3.40
CA ARG A 39 0.85 -22.78 2.89
C ARG A 39 1.20 -23.59 1.65
N LEU A 40 2.05 -23.12 0.73
CA LEU A 40 2.54 -23.95 -0.38
C LEU A 40 3.39 -25.12 0.10
N SER A 41 4.18 -24.96 1.16
CA SER A 41 4.94 -26.07 1.76
C SER A 41 4.00 -27.14 2.32
N ARG A 42 2.89 -26.74 2.97
CA ARG A 42 1.86 -27.68 3.48
C ARG A 42 0.99 -28.30 2.38
N PHE A 43 0.70 -27.58 1.30
CA PHE A 43 -0.04 -28.12 0.15
C PHE A 43 0.84 -29.00 -0.74
N GLY A 44 2.13 -28.66 -0.92
CA GLY A 44 3.10 -29.46 -1.66
C GLY A 44 3.35 -30.82 -1.02
N LEU A 45 3.43 -30.88 0.32
CA LEU A 45 3.61 -32.16 1.03
C LEU A 45 2.39 -33.08 0.91
N SER A 46 1.18 -32.53 0.78
CA SER A 46 -0.05 -33.31 0.64
C SER A 46 -0.22 -33.90 -0.77
N VAL A 47 0.34 -33.24 -1.80
CA VAL A 47 0.39 -33.78 -3.17
C VAL A 47 1.46 -34.88 -3.31
N PHE A 48 2.58 -34.79 -2.59
CA PHE A 48 3.64 -35.81 -2.66
C PHE A 48 3.25 -37.17 -2.04
N PHE A 49 2.27 -37.22 -1.14
CA PHE A 49 1.80 -38.49 -0.55
C PHE A 49 0.69 -39.18 -1.34
N LEU A 50 0.08 -38.52 -2.33
CA LEU A 50 -0.98 -39.10 -3.17
C LEU A 50 -0.48 -39.57 -4.55
N VAL A 51 0.77 -39.31 -4.91
CA VAL A 51 1.39 -39.78 -6.16
C VAL A 51 2.42 -40.89 -5.86
N GLY A 52 2.00 -41.83 -5.02
CA GLY A 52 2.65 -43.12 -4.80
C GLY A 52 2.05 -44.22 -5.66
N CYS A 53 1.68 -43.93 -6.91
CA CYS A 53 1.40 -44.92 -7.94
C CYS A 53 1.37 -44.25 -9.32
N SER A 54 2.17 -44.80 -10.23
CA SER A 54 2.01 -44.72 -11.69
C SER A 54 2.49 -43.45 -12.42
N TYR A 55 3.72 -43.58 -12.96
CA TYR A 55 4.18 -43.18 -14.30
C TYR A 55 3.73 -41.85 -14.94
N SER A 56 4.73 -41.01 -15.20
CA SER A 56 5.01 -40.33 -16.49
C SER A 56 3.81 -39.97 -17.36
N VAL A 57 3.11 -38.87 -17.08
CA VAL A 57 2.38 -38.08 -18.11
C VAL A 57 2.32 -36.60 -17.70
N SER A 58 3.11 -35.79 -18.41
CA SER A 58 2.78 -34.44 -18.91
C SER A 58 2.39 -33.31 -17.94
N GLN A 59 3.21 -32.25 -17.93
CA GLN A 59 2.88 -30.92 -17.41
C GLN A 59 1.57 -30.34 -17.99
N ASN A 60 1.08 -30.86 -19.13
CA ASN A 60 -0.22 -30.47 -19.68
C ASN A 60 -1.41 -31.03 -18.89
N LEU A 61 -1.25 -32.12 -18.12
CA LEU A 61 -2.37 -32.71 -17.37
C LEU A 61 -2.78 -31.83 -16.18
N ILE A 62 -1.82 -31.19 -15.51
CA ILE A 62 -2.08 -30.22 -14.43
C ILE A 62 -2.77 -28.97 -14.99
N LEU A 63 -2.32 -28.51 -16.17
CA LEU A 63 -2.93 -27.36 -16.84
C LEU A 63 -4.36 -27.66 -17.31
N LEU A 64 -4.61 -28.85 -17.83
CA LEU A 64 -5.93 -29.30 -18.26
C LEU A 64 -6.88 -29.55 -17.09
N TYR A 65 -6.38 -30.11 -15.98
CA TYR A 65 -7.19 -30.35 -14.78
C TYR A 65 -7.64 -29.04 -14.12
N LEU A 66 -6.77 -28.02 -14.08
CA LEU A 66 -7.12 -26.68 -13.60
C LEU A 66 -8.11 -25.97 -14.54
N LYS A 67 -7.99 -26.19 -15.85
CA LYS A 67 -8.89 -25.62 -16.87
C LYS A 67 -10.29 -26.25 -16.83
N ASP A 68 -10.38 -27.55 -16.58
CA ASP A 68 -11.64 -28.30 -16.51
C ASP A 68 -12.40 -28.04 -15.18
N GLN A 69 -11.68 -27.85 -14.06
CA GLN A 69 -12.28 -27.37 -12.79
C GLN A 69 -12.88 -25.96 -12.92
N ALA A 70 -12.25 -25.09 -13.72
CA ALA A 70 -12.76 -23.73 -14.00
C ALA A 70 -13.97 -23.72 -14.96
N ALA A 71 -14.06 -24.68 -15.87
CA ALA A 71 -15.17 -24.77 -16.83
C ALA A 71 -16.46 -25.34 -16.23
N ARG A 72 -16.37 -26.16 -15.16
CA ARG A 72 -17.53 -26.85 -14.57
C ARG A 72 -18.27 -26.07 -13.48
N THR A 73 -17.81 -24.87 -13.11
CA THR A 73 -18.36 -24.12 -11.96
C THR A 73 -19.00 -22.76 -12.29
N CYS A 74 -19.14 -22.33 -13.55
CA CYS A 74 -19.81 -21.07 -13.87
C CYS A 74 -20.58 -21.11 -15.23
N PRO A 75 -21.90 -20.91 -15.25
CA PRO A 75 -22.62 -20.62 -16.49
C PRO A 75 -22.35 -19.16 -16.92
N SER A 76 -22.01 -19.00 -18.20
CA SER A 76 -21.89 -17.74 -18.96
C SER A 76 -21.10 -16.60 -18.31
N PHE A 77 -19.77 -16.62 -18.47
CA PHE A 77 -18.98 -15.39 -18.32
C PHE A 77 -19.08 -14.58 -19.62
N GLY A 78 -19.88 -13.51 -19.56
CA GLY A 78 -19.84 -12.45 -20.55
C GLY A 78 -18.43 -11.89 -20.66
N THR A 79 -18.02 -11.54 -21.87
CA THR A 79 -16.81 -10.80 -22.19
C THR A 79 -16.88 -9.39 -21.59
N GLY A 80 -16.66 -9.29 -20.29
CA GLY A 80 -16.63 -8.04 -19.53
C GLY A 80 -15.30 -7.32 -19.74
N SER A 81 -15.41 -6.13 -20.32
CA SER A 81 -14.38 -5.18 -20.73
C SER A 81 -13.15 -5.06 -19.82
N TYR A 82 -11.99 -5.05 -20.49
CA TYR A 82 -10.64 -4.76 -20.04
C TYR A 82 -10.53 -3.57 -19.06
N THR A 83 -9.90 -3.84 -17.91
CA THR A 83 -9.08 -2.96 -17.04
C THR A 83 -9.11 -1.45 -17.33
N LYS A 84 -9.67 -0.65 -16.42
CA LYS A 84 -9.48 0.81 -16.37
C LYS A 84 -8.02 1.15 -16.06
N ASN A 85 -7.19 1.18 -17.10
CA ASN A 85 -5.81 1.70 -17.03
C ASN A 85 -5.78 3.23 -16.95
N GLU A 86 -6.92 3.88 -17.15
CA GLU A 86 -7.08 5.33 -17.10
C GLU A 86 -6.96 5.87 -15.67
N LEU A 87 -6.30 7.01 -15.55
CA LEU A 87 -6.25 7.77 -14.30
C LEU A 87 -7.52 8.62 -14.18
N PRO A 88 -8.30 8.51 -13.09
CA PRO A 88 -9.52 9.29 -12.93
C PRO A 88 -9.24 10.77 -12.70
N THR A 89 -10.20 11.61 -13.05
CA THR A 89 -10.22 13.04 -12.66
C THR A 89 -11.48 13.28 -11.85
N PHE A 90 -11.32 13.54 -10.55
CA PHE A 90 -12.46 13.78 -9.64
C PHE A 90 -12.82 15.26 -9.55
N SER A 91 -11.81 16.13 -9.66
CA SER A 91 -11.96 17.58 -9.68
C SER A 91 -10.96 18.21 -10.63
N THR A 92 -11.37 19.28 -11.32
CA THR A 92 -10.49 20.13 -12.15
C THR A 92 -9.77 21.18 -11.32
N ASN A 93 -10.26 21.49 -10.12
CA ASN A 93 -9.67 22.49 -9.22
C ASN A 93 -8.63 21.80 -8.34
N LEU A 94 -7.40 22.28 -8.43
CA LEU A 94 -6.28 21.73 -7.69
C LEU A 94 -6.24 22.28 -6.25
N GLU A 95 -6.36 21.40 -5.27
CA GLU A 95 -6.38 21.76 -3.84
C GLU A 95 -4.99 22.02 -3.22
N CYS A 96 -3.92 21.55 -3.87
CA CYS A 96 -2.56 21.59 -3.32
C CYS A 96 -1.56 22.15 -4.33
N SER A 97 -0.51 22.79 -3.84
CA SER A 97 0.54 23.36 -4.67
C SER A 97 1.74 22.44 -4.77
N ARG A 98 2.36 22.34 -5.95
CA ARG A 98 3.62 21.59 -6.18
C ARG A 98 4.78 21.98 -5.26
N LYS A 99 4.72 23.17 -4.64
CA LYS A 99 5.72 23.63 -3.66
C LYS A 99 5.58 22.94 -2.30
N GLU A 100 4.38 22.47 -1.97
CA GLU A 100 4.06 21.82 -0.69
C GLU A 100 4.41 20.32 -0.70
N LEU A 101 4.59 19.72 -1.89
CA LEU A 101 4.91 18.31 -2.01
C LEU A 101 6.41 18.03 -1.75
N PRO A 102 6.71 16.91 -1.07
CA PRO A 102 8.04 16.34 -1.06
C PRO A 102 8.56 16.06 -2.47
N LEU A 103 9.88 16.06 -2.62
CA LEU A 103 10.54 15.49 -3.78
C LEU A 103 10.68 13.98 -3.57
N PHE A 104 10.02 13.20 -4.41
CA PHE A 104 10.18 11.75 -4.40
C PHE A 104 11.39 11.34 -5.25
N ILE A 105 12.18 10.39 -4.75
CA ILE A 105 13.31 9.81 -5.46
C ILE A 105 13.15 8.31 -5.50
N GLN A 106 13.23 7.72 -6.70
CA GLN A 106 13.02 6.30 -6.94
C GLN A 106 14.18 5.70 -7.75
N PRO A 107 14.61 4.46 -7.50
CA PRO A 107 15.56 3.76 -8.35
C PRO A 107 15.08 3.69 -9.81
N ILE A 108 15.95 4.00 -10.77
CA ILE A 108 15.60 3.98 -12.21
C ILE A 108 15.14 2.59 -12.64
N ARG A 109 15.84 1.55 -12.16
CA ARG A 109 15.50 0.16 -12.44
C ARG A 109 14.06 -0.19 -12.04
N ASP A 110 13.58 0.33 -10.91
CA ASP A 110 12.21 0.07 -10.44
C ASP A 110 11.16 0.71 -11.38
N ILE A 111 11.47 1.91 -11.88
CA ILE A 111 10.63 2.60 -12.88
C ILE A 111 10.61 1.80 -14.20
N GLU A 112 11.77 1.35 -14.66
CA GLU A 112 11.91 0.54 -15.89
C GLU A 112 11.22 -0.83 -15.77
N ASP A 113 11.25 -1.42 -14.58
CA ASP A 113 10.55 -2.66 -14.26
C ASP A 113 9.02 -2.47 -14.19
N GLY A 114 8.52 -1.23 -14.28
CA GLY A 114 7.08 -0.91 -14.38
C GLY A 114 6.41 -0.54 -13.06
N ASN A 115 7.19 -0.15 -12.05
CA ASN A 115 6.71 0.31 -10.74
C ASN A 115 6.79 1.83 -10.60
N GLY A 116 6.86 2.56 -11.71
CA GLY A 116 7.00 4.00 -11.69
C GLY A 116 5.80 4.68 -11.01
N LEU A 117 6.09 5.73 -10.23
CA LEU A 117 5.06 6.65 -9.75
C LEU A 117 4.42 7.38 -10.95
N GLU A 118 3.12 7.13 -11.16
CA GLU A 118 2.41 7.62 -12.33
C GLU A 118 1.76 8.98 -12.08
N THR A 119 1.10 9.14 -10.94
CA THR A 119 0.42 10.38 -10.55
C THR A 119 0.31 10.49 -9.03
N ILE A 120 0.08 11.72 -8.55
CA ILE A 120 -0.21 12.01 -7.15
C ILE A 120 -1.60 12.64 -7.07
N TYR A 121 -2.49 12.05 -6.27
CA TYR A 121 -3.74 12.70 -5.88
C TYR A 121 -3.57 13.35 -4.53
N CYS A 122 -4.06 14.57 -4.40
CA CYS A 122 -3.98 15.31 -3.16
C CYS A 122 -5.39 15.69 -2.66
N ASN A 123 -5.56 15.68 -1.34
CA ASN A 123 -6.73 16.21 -0.67
C ASN A 123 -6.27 17.09 0.49
N ARG A 124 -6.73 18.34 0.53
CA ARG A 124 -6.39 19.31 1.58
C ARG A 124 -7.53 19.41 2.58
N ARG A 125 -7.20 19.40 3.87
CA ARG A 125 -8.14 19.66 4.96
C ARG A 125 -7.57 20.67 5.94
N GLU A 126 -8.35 21.69 6.26
CA GLU A 126 -8.00 22.63 7.32
C GLU A 126 -8.16 21.98 8.70
N THR A 127 -7.30 22.35 9.63
CA THR A 127 -7.34 21.89 11.02
C THR A 127 -7.17 23.07 11.98
N PRO A 128 -7.57 22.95 13.26
CA PRO A 128 -7.35 24.01 14.24
C PRO A 128 -5.86 24.38 14.44
N SER A 129 -4.94 23.50 14.04
CA SER A 129 -3.49 23.66 14.17
C SER A 129 -2.77 24.05 12.86
N GLY A 130 -3.49 24.22 11.75
CA GLY A 130 -2.93 24.55 10.43
C GLY A 130 -3.69 23.82 9.33
N LYS A 131 -2.98 23.11 8.46
CA LYS A 131 -3.58 22.30 7.40
C LYS A 131 -2.98 20.91 7.35
N ARG A 132 -3.75 19.95 6.85
CA ARG A 132 -3.32 18.58 6.59
C ARG A 132 -3.53 18.27 5.12
N ILE A 133 -2.51 17.73 4.47
CA ILE A 133 -2.60 17.27 3.08
C ILE A 133 -2.44 15.75 3.08
N GLU A 134 -3.43 15.05 2.54
CA GLU A 134 -3.31 13.64 2.20
C GLU A 134 -2.80 13.53 0.77
N LEU A 135 -1.73 12.76 0.58
CA LEU A 135 -1.16 12.45 -0.72
C LEU A 135 -1.32 10.96 -1.00
N ASN A 136 -2.00 10.64 -2.09
CA ASN A 136 -2.19 9.30 -2.59
C ASN A 136 -1.31 9.12 -3.84
N LEU A 137 -0.23 8.37 -3.67
CA LEU A 137 0.77 8.05 -4.69
C LEU A 137 0.26 6.84 -5.47
N VAL A 138 0.03 7.01 -6.77
CA VAL A 138 -0.46 5.93 -7.65
C VAL A 138 0.69 5.41 -8.48
N PHE A 139 1.05 4.15 -8.26
CA PHE A 139 2.11 3.44 -8.96
C PHE A 139 1.52 2.55 -10.06
N GLN A 140 2.28 2.38 -11.15
CA GLN A 140 1.84 1.62 -12.33
C GLN A 140 1.54 0.14 -12.03
N ASP A 141 2.37 -0.50 -11.20
CA ASP A 141 2.23 -1.87 -10.71
C ASP A 141 3.11 -2.01 -9.45
N GLU A 142 3.22 -3.22 -8.90
CA GLU A 142 4.10 -3.60 -7.79
C GLU A 142 4.77 -4.92 -8.20
N ARG A 143 5.72 -4.81 -9.13
CA ARG A 143 6.43 -5.93 -9.76
C ARG A 143 7.57 -6.36 -8.89
N HIS A 144 7.57 -7.66 -8.57
CA HIS A 144 8.63 -8.25 -7.77
C HIS A 144 9.92 -8.34 -8.61
N PRO A 145 11.11 -8.05 -8.04
CA PRO A 145 12.40 -8.23 -8.72
C PRO A 145 12.67 -9.65 -9.28
N SER A 146 11.91 -10.65 -8.83
CA SER A 146 11.98 -12.03 -9.30
C SER A 146 10.86 -12.29 -10.31
N VAL A 147 11.21 -12.34 -11.60
CA VAL A 147 10.29 -12.49 -12.74
C VAL A 147 9.31 -13.67 -12.61
N TRP A 148 9.73 -14.78 -11.99
CA TRP A 148 8.87 -15.96 -11.79
C TRP A 148 7.84 -15.77 -10.67
N LYS A 149 8.25 -15.16 -9.54
CA LYS A 149 7.34 -14.83 -8.44
C LYS A 149 6.33 -13.77 -8.88
N ASP A 150 6.78 -12.79 -9.65
CA ASP A 150 5.95 -11.73 -10.22
C ASP A 150 4.82 -12.28 -11.11
N LYS A 151 5.11 -13.21 -12.02
CA LYS A 151 4.09 -13.80 -12.91
C LYS A 151 2.96 -14.50 -12.16
N ILE A 152 3.27 -15.26 -11.10
CA ILE A 152 2.27 -15.97 -10.29
C ILE A 152 1.46 -14.97 -9.44
N TYR A 153 2.13 -13.97 -8.87
CA TYR A 153 1.51 -12.92 -8.06
C TYR A 153 0.55 -12.05 -8.88
N ARG A 154 0.94 -11.65 -10.10
CA ARG A 154 0.10 -10.87 -11.02
C ARG A 154 -1.14 -11.62 -11.48
N PHE A 155 -1.02 -12.93 -11.73
CA PHE A 155 -2.19 -13.77 -12.07
C PHE A 155 -3.19 -13.84 -10.91
N TYR A 156 -2.70 -14.00 -9.68
CA TYR A 156 -3.55 -14.00 -8.48
C TYR A 156 -4.18 -12.63 -8.19
N ARG A 157 -3.40 -11.54 -8.25
CA ARG A 157 -3.92 -10.18 -8.00
C ARG A 157 -4.96 -9.76 -9.04
N GLY A 158 -4.72 -10.06 -10.32
CA GLY A 158 -5.68 -9.82 -11.39
C GLY A 158 -7.02 -10.50 -11.12
N PHE A 159 -6.99 -11.75 -10.63
CA PHE A 159 -8.21 -12.49 -10.30
C PHE A 159 -8.91 -12.00 -9.04
N LYS A 160 -8.16 -11.64 -7.98
CA LYS A 160 -8.73 -11.30 -6.67
C LYS A 160 -9.12 -9.83 -6.51
N TYR A 161 -8.27 -8.91 -6.98
CA TYR A 161 -8.40 -7.48 -6.69
C TYR A 161 -8.85 -6.65 -7.88
N GLY A 162 -8.80 -7.18 -9.11
CA GLY A 162 -9.26 -6.49 -10.31
C GLY A 162 -8.50 -5.20 -10.68
N ARG A 163 -7.37 -4.92 -10.01
CA ARG A 163 -6.48 -3.79 -10.30
C ARG A 163 -5.02 -4.22 -10.33
N TYR A 164 -4.24 -3.56 -11.19
CA TYR A 164 -2.78 -3.71 -11.26
C TYR A 164 -2.05 -2.55 -10.57
N LYS A 165 -2.60 -1.33 -10.65
CA LYS A 165 -2.02 -0.15 -10.02
C LYS A 165 -2.02 -0.27 -8.51
N ASP A 166 -0.91 0.09 -7.88
CA ASP A 166 -0.79 0.18 -6.43
C ASP A 166 -0.98 1.63 -5.97
N ILE A 167 -1.51 1.80 -4.77
CA ILE A 167 -1.78 3.14 -4.23
C ILE A 167 -1.24 3.16 -2.81
N GLU A 168 -0.33 4.11 -2.54
CA GLU A 168 0.21 4.33 -1.21
C GLU A 168 -0.11 5.73 -0.70
N THR A 169 -0.47 5.85 0.57
CA THR A 169 -0.98 7.10 1.15
C THR A 169 -0.02 7.64 2.20
N ILE A 170 0.44 8.88 2.01
CA ILE A 170 1.19 9.63 3.04
C ILE A 170 0.39 10.86 3.47
N ARG A 171 0.65 11.35 4.69
CA ARG A 171 -0.04 12.55 5.19
C ARG A 171 0.96 13.59 5.67
N LEU A 172 0.86 14.79 5.12
CA LEU A 172 1.62 15.95 5.50
C LEU A 172 0.81 16.78 6.48
N GLN A 173 1.44 17.23 7.56
CA GLN A 173 0.86 18.17 8.50
C GLN A 173 1.64 19.47 8.46
N PHE A 174 0.95 20.58 8.29
CA PHE A 174 1.50 21.92 8.29
C PHE A 174 1.01 22.69 9.52
N SER A 175 1.85 23.58 10.02
CA SER A 175 1.50 24.53 11.08
C SER A 175 0.59 25.64 10.54
N LYS A 176 0.13 26.52 11.44
CA LYS A 176 -0.56 27.78 11.08
C LYS A 176 0.33 28.75 10.28
N THR A 177 1.65 28.63 10.38
CA THR A 177 2.63 29.42 9.63
C THR A 177 2.89 28.86 8.22
N GLU A 178 2.09 27.87 7.78
CA GLU A 178 2.25 27.15 6.52
C GLU A 178 3.57 26.37 6.37
N GLU A 179 4.29 26.15 7.47
CA GLU A 179 5.50 25.35 7.49
C GLU A 179 5.16 23.87 7.69
N LEU A 180 5.83 22.98 6.96
CA LEU A 180 5.68 21.55 7.18
C LEU A 180 6.15 21.21 8.60
N SER A 181 5.31 20.54 9.37
CA SER A 181 5.57 20.14 10.75
C SER A 181 5.91 18.65 10.86
N THR A 182 5.13 17.78 10.21
CA THR A 182 5.36 16.34 10.21
C THR A 182 4.91 15.67 8.91
N ILE A 183 5.53 14.53 8.60
CA ILE A 183 5.12 13.58 7.57
C ILE A 183 4.77 12.26 8.25
N HIS A 184 3.53 11.81 8.10
CA HIS A 184 3.07 10.52 8.60
C HIS A 184 3.17 9.47 7.48
N LEU A 185 4.03 8.49 7.71
CA LEU A 185 4.22 7.31 6.87
C LEU A 185 3.58 6.12 7.56
N LYS A 186 2.27 5.95 7.41
CA LYS A 186 1.53 4.83 8.01
C LYS A 186 1.48 3.67 7.02
N ASN A 187 1.98 2.50 7.42
CA ASN A 187 2.04 1.28 6.62
C ASN A 187 2.84 1.42 5.32
N VAL A 188 3.68 2.45 5.22
CA VAL A 188 4.46 2.78 4.02
C VAL A 188 5.90 3.15 4.36
N TYR A 189 6.32 3.00 5.61
CA TYR A 189 7.70 3.28 6.01
C TYR A 189 8.58 2.05 5.78
N SER A 190 9.72 2.23 5.11
CA SER A 190 10.65 1.13 4.79
C SER A 190 11.61 0.79 5.93
N GLY A 191 11.80 1.69 6.90
CA GLY A 191 12.92 1.58 7.83
C GLY A 191 14.24 1.51 7.06
N LYS A 192 15.07 0.49 7.34
CA LYS A 192 16.37 0.28 6.68
C LYS A 192 16.33 -0.70 5.50
N GLN A 193 15.15 -1.12 5.07
CA GLN A 193 15.00 -2.10 3.98
C GLN A 193 15.48 -1.54 2.65
N LYS A 194 16.06 -2.42 1.84
CA LYS A 194 16.61 -2.12 0.52
C LYS A 194 15.70 -2.60 -0.61
N PHE A 195 16.06 -2.23 -1.83
CA PHE A 195 15.30 -2.55 -3.02
C PHE A 195 15.12 -4.05 -3.23
N ALA A 196 16.11 -4.88 -2.89
CA ALA A 196 16.04 -6.32 -3.08
C ALA A 196 15.50 -7.10 -1.86
N GLU A 197 14.94 -6.41 -0.85
CA GLU A 197 14.41 -7.05 0.35
C GLU A 197 13.23 -7.98 0.00
N ASP A 198 13.25 -9.20 0.56
CA ASP A 198 12.22 -10.22 0.40
C ASP A 198 12.24 -11.14 1.65
N PRO A 199 11.19 -11.11 2.49
CA PRO A 199 9.94 -10.37 2.35
C PRO A 199 10.07 -8.89 2.74
N VAL A 200 9.26 -8.02 2.12
CA VAL A 200 9.16 -6.60 2.52
C VAL A 200 8.19 -6.45 3.69
N TYR A 201 8.62 -5.74 4.72
CA TYR A 201 7.84 -5.40 5.90
C TYR A 201 7.33 -3.96 5.83
N HIS A 202 6.07 -3.76 6.22
CA HIS A 202 5.48 -2.43 6.31
C HIS A 202 5.61 -1.92 7.74
N PHE A 203 6.20 -0.73 7.89
CA PHE A 203 6.33 -0.05 9.17
C PHE A 203 5.54 1.26 9.19
N ASP A 204 5.42 1.80 10.40
CA ASP A 204 4.88 3.13 10.66
C ASP A 204 6.00 4.07 11.09
N SER A 205 5.95 5.33 10.66
CA SER A 205 6.82 6.39 11.15
C SER A 205 6.16 7.77 11.06
N VAL A 206 6.61 8.67 11.93
CA VAL A 206 6.29 10.10 11.87
C VAL A 206 7.61 10.85 11.78
N LEU A 207 7.87 11.41 10.60
CA LEU A 207 9.10 12.12 10.29
C LEU A 207 8.90 13.61 10.49
N LYS A 208 9.88 14.27 11.10
CA LYS A 208 9.96 15.73 11.18
C LYS A 208 10.85 16.29 10.06
N PRO A 209 10.63 17.53 9.60
CA PRO A 209 11.43 18.17 8.56
C PRO A 209 12.95 18.16 8.81
N GLU A 210 13.40 18.18 10.07
CA GLU A 210 14.82 18.19 10.42
C GLU A 210 15.50 16.84 10.16
N GLN A 211 14.72 15.76 10.06
CA GLN A 211 15.22 14.42 9.75
C GLN A 211 15.37 14.19 8.23
N LEU A 212 14.76 15.05 7.42
CA LEU A 212 14.69 14.91 5.97
C LEU A 212 15.82 15.67 5.30
N MET A 213 16.40 15.07 4.26
CA MET A 213 17.25 15.80 3.33
C MET A 213 16.40 16.83 2.58
N LYS A 214 17.02 17.97 2.24
CA LYS A 214 16.36 19.02 1.45
C LYS A 214 17.12 19.29 0.16
N GLU A 215 16.38 19.46 -0.91
CA GLU A 215 16.91 19.92 -2.18
C GLU A 215 15.94 20.94 -2.79
N ASN A 216 16.45 22.10 -3.22
CA ASN A 216 15.62 23.19 -3.77
C ASN A 216 14.40 23.53 -2.89
N GLN A 217 14.63 23.62 -1.57
CA GLN A 217 13.61 23.86 -0.54
C GLN A 217 12.54 22.77 -0.37
N LYS A 218 12.63 21.64 -1.09
CA LYS A 218 11.73 20.49 -0.93
C LYS A 218 12.35 19.45 -0.01
N ASN A 219 11.53 18.89 0.88
CA ASN A 219 11.92 17.72 1.66
C ASN A 219 11.94 16.48 0.76
N ILE A 220 12.96 15.65 0.87
CA ILE A 220 13.15 14.46 0.05
C ILE A 220 12.58 13.24 0.75
N LEU A 221 11.83 12.42 0.01
CA LEU A 221 11.46 11.06 0.42
C LEU A 221 11.97 10.05 -0.61
N PHE A 222 12.70 9.05 -0.14
CA PHE A 222 13.22 7.97 -0.98
C PHE A 222 12.23 6.81 -1.02
N ILE A 223 11.88 6.34 -2.20
CA ILE A 223 11.17 5.08 -2.42
C ILE A 223 12.24 3.99 -2.50
N ASN A 224 12.36 3.19 -1.44
CA ASN A 224 13.50 2.30 -1.24
C ASN A 224 13.24 0.84 -1.64
N THR A 225 11.98 0.41 -1.73
CA THR A 225 11.63 -0.98 -2.05
C THR A 225 10.77 -1.04 -3.32
N TRP A 226 10.80 -2.20 -3.98
CA TRP A 226 9.94 -2.52 -5.12
C TRP A 226 8.43 -2.51 -4.77
N ASN A 227 8.11 -2.59 -3.48
CA ASN A 227 6.77 -2.47 -2.93
C ASN A 227 6.49 -1.03 -2.42
N HIS A 228 7.16 -0.04 -3.01
CA HIS A 228 6.91 1.39 -2.80
C HIS A 228 7.08 1.91 -1.36
N MET A 229 7.87 1.24 -0.51
CA MET A 229 8.08 1.71 0.86
C MET A 229 9.05 2.90 0.89
N LEU A 230 8.71 3.91 1.69
CA LEU A 230 9.39 5.20 1.75
C LEU A 230 10.26 5.36 3.01
N SER A 231 11.33 6.14 2.93
CA SER A 231 12.01 6.68 4.12
C SER A 231 12.73 8.00 3.87
N GLU A 232 13.29 8.56 4.94
CA GLU A 232 14.05 9.80 4.95
C GLU A 232 15.48 9.66 4.40
N LYS A 233 15.96 8.43 4.18
CA LYS A 233 17.32 8.15 3.70
C LYS A 233 17.32 7.24 2.48
N ASP A 234 18.35 7.43 1.67
CA ASP A 234 18.71 6.50 0.63
C ASP A 234 19.37 5.24 1.26
N PHE A 235 18.68 4.11 1.17
CA PHE A 235 19.23 2.82 1.59
C PHE A 235 19.78 1.99 0.41
N ASN A 236 19.74 2.54 -0.81
CA ASN A 236 20.21 1.93 -2.04
C ASN A 236 21.23 2.83 -2.77
N PRO A 237 22.32 3.28 -2.12
CA PRO A 237 23.28 4.21 -2.72
C PRO A 237 23.90 3.70 -4.03
N GLU A 238 23.98 2.39 -4.21
CA GLU A 238 24.49 1.71 -5.39
C GLU A 238 23.57 1.79 -6.62
N LEU A 239 22.27 2.07 -6.43
CA LEU A 239 21.30 2.15 -7.51
C LEU A 239 21.27 3.56 -8.09
N SER A 240 21.23 3.63 -9.43
CA SER A 240 20.93 4.89 -10.12
C SER A 240 19.50 5.32 -9.86
N LYS A 241 19.27 6.63 -9.66
CA LYS A 241 17.99 7.16 -9.18
C LYS A 241 17.46 8.25 -10.07
N LYS A 242 16.13 8.37 -10.10
CA LYS A 242 15.41 9.44 -10.76
C LYS A 242 14.71 10.30 -9.72
N LYS A 243 14.84 11.61 -9.87
CA LYS A 243 14.04 12.61 -9.16
C LYS A 243 12.70 12.73 -9.86
N LEU A 244 11.61 12.67 -9.11
CA LEU A 244 10.25 12.65 -9.62
C LEU A 244 9.61 14.04 -9.43
N ASP A 245 10.16 15.04 -10.11
CA ASP A 245 9.76 16.46 -9.99
C ASP A 245 8.60 16.85 -10.92
N SER A 246 8.40 16.11 -12.01
CA SER A 246 7.41 16.37 -13.05
C SER A 246 6.17 15.46 -12.98
N VAL A 247 5.94 14.77 -11.87
CA VAL A 247 4.78 13.87 -11.72
C VAL A 247 3.48 14.68 -11.76
N GLU A 248 2.48 14.12 -12.43
CA GLU A 248 1.16 14.75 -12.52
C GLU A 248 0.53 14.86 -11.12
N LEU A 249 -0.09 16.01 -10.84
CA LEU A 249 -0.76 16.27 -9.57
C LEU A 249 -2.24 16.52 -9.85
N ARG A 250 -3.10 15.75 -9.19
CA ARG A 250 -4.56 15.82 -9.29
C ARG A 250 -5.18 15.98 -7.91
N THR A 251 -6.46 16.33 -7.86
CA THR A 251 -7.24 16.33 -6.61
C THR A 251 -8.06 15.05 -6.50
N GLY A 252 -8.03 14.43 -5.33
CA GLY A 252 -8.84 13.25 -5.00
C GLY A 252 -8.45 12.59 -3.68
N THR A 253 -9.40 11.88 -3.07
CA THR A 253 -9.19 11.12 -1.83
C THR A 253 -8.83 9.66 -2.09
N ARG A 254 -8.36 8.98 -1.03
CA ARG A 254 -8.12 7.53 -1.08
C ARG A 254 -9.39 6.76 -1.42
N GLU A 255 -10.50 7.13 -0.80
CA GLU A 255 -11.80 6.46 -0.96
C GLU A 255 -12.32 6.59 -2.40
N GLU A 256 -12.14 7.76 -3.03
CA GLU A 256 -12.53 7.98 -4.43
C GLU A 256 -11.73 7.09 -5.39
N LEU A 257 -10.41 6.95 -5.16
CA LEU A 257 -9.57 6.06 -5.93
C LEU A 257 -9.97 4.60 -5.75
N ASP A 258 -10.17 4.14 -4.51
CA ASP A 258 -10.58 2.77 -4.24
C ASP A 258 -11.98 2.49 -4.85
N LEU A 259 -12.91 3.44 -4.82
CA LEU A 259 -14.22 3.34 -5.48
C LEU A 259 -14.09 3.28 -7.01
N PHE A 260 -13.21 4.08 -7.62
CA PHE A 260 -12.99 4.06 -9.07
C PHE A 260 -12.46 2.70 -9.54
N TYR A 261 -11.46 2.16 -8.85
CA TYR A 261 -10.82 0.88 -9.20
C TYR A 261 -11.63 -0.35 -8.77
N SER A 262 -12.59 -0.22 -7.86
CA SER A 262 -13.48 -1.33 -7.45
C SER A 262 -14.71 -1.51 -8.34
N LYS A 263 -15.15 -0.47 -9.06
CA LYS A 263 -16.26 -0.56 -10.02
C LYS A 263 -15.85 -1.37 -11.26
N ARG A 264 -16.19 -2.67 -11.24
CA ARG A 264 -16.17 -3.59 -12.39
C ARG A 264 -17.20 -3.18 -13.43
#